data_AF-A0A8S3D227-F1
#
_entry.id   AF-A0A8S3D227-F1
#
_cell.length_a   1.000
_cell.length_b   1.000
_cell.length_c   1.000
_cell.angle_alpha   90.00
_cell.angle_beta   90.00
_cell.angle_gamma   90.00
#
_symmetry.space_group_name_H-M   'P 1'
#
loop_
_entity.id
_entity.type
_entity.pdbx_description
1 polymer ?
#
loop_
_entity_poly.entity_id
_entity_poly.type
_entity_poly.pdbx_seq_one_letter_code
_entity_poly.pdbx_strand_id
1 'polypeptide(L)'
;MHSKLLHGEYENPLQFCDDAWLMFDNVWRYNTKSMKIYKMCQRLAKLFVESINPVLQSLGYCCADRYAYFPKVFVCCRIRQFCEIRCGANYYSYKNPEPSRLNLSNNQYRFCFVCFNSIQSESIFVGDDPTQTLVEIPKNLFLSAINDVLEPEIMVDCIVCKRRWHQVCALHCDQIWPDGFICNTCVREYNLPRKENCHKAENLPATDLSSQLESRVNKFLLDKNCHEGRVTIRVLHSGDKMCHVNPKSKRYFSNQVANDGFPYRTKTIFAFQEIDGAEVAFFGMYVQEYDEHCPAPNTRRVYISIFDTVRFFRPNLYRQDVYHEILIGYLDYVKQRGYMYAHMWACPAIENYDYIFFRHPSEQRLPKVKRLQNWCKKMLDRAMEEHVAIDYKGDFWSTTIEATIKELDQQDEDSDHPIESEVSRNYTI
;
A
#
# COMPACT_ATOMS: atom_id res chain seq x y z
N MET A 1 40.03 -0.98 -8.27
CA MET A 1 39.32 0.32 -8.38
C MET A 1 40.24 1.50 -8.68
N HIS A 2 41.09 1.96 -7.76
CA HIS A 2 41.95 3.16 -7.99
C HIS A 2 42.85 3.02 -9.23
N SER A 3 43.53 1.87 -9.39
CA SER A 3 44.33 1.59 -10.59
C SER A 3 43.49 1.68 -11.86
N LYS A 4 42.33 1.00 -11.91
CA LYS A 4 41.41 1.02 -13.06
C LYS A 4 40.98 2.45 -13.43
N LEU A 5 40.71 3.28 -12.43
CA LEU A 5 40.34 4.68 -12.64
C LEU A 5 41.50 5.49 -13.25
N LEU A 6 42.72 5.34 -12.72
CA LEU A 6 43.90 6.05 -13.24
C LEU A 6 44.29 5.60 -14.65
N HIS A 7 44.07 4.34 -14.99
CA HIS A 7 44.37 3.79 -16.31
C HIS A 7 43.22 3.98 -17.32
N GLY A 8 42.13 4.65 -16.93
CA GLY A 8 40.99 4.91 -17.82
C GLY A 8 40.23 3.64 -18.23
N GLU A 9 40.25 2.59 -17.40
CA GLU A 9 39.62 1.29 -17.71
C GLU A 9 38.09 1.30 -17.58
N TYR A 10 37.48 2.38 -17.09
CA TYR A 10 36.03 2.53 -17.01
C TYR A 10 35.52 3.33 -18.20
N GLU A 11 34.57 2.76 -18.95
CA GLU A 11 33.94 3.42 -20.09
C GLU A 11 32.94 4.49 -19.65
N ASN A 12 32.34 4.31 -18.46
CA ASN A 12 31.36 5.23 -17.90
C ASN A 12 31.43 5.19 -16.35
N PRO A 13 30.94 6.22 -15.65
CA PRO A 13 31.06 6.31 -14.19
C PRO A 13 30.21 5.27 -13.44
N LEU A 14 29.21 4.64 -14.07
CA LEU A 14 28.44 3.58 -13.41
C LEU A 14 29.27 2.31 -13.23
N GLN A 15 30.19 1.98 -14.15
CA GLN A 15 31.10 0.83 -13.97
C GLN A 15 32.01 0.99 -12.75
N PHE A 16 32.43 2.22 -12.43
CA PHE A 16 33.15 2.50 -11.18
C PHE A 16 32.26 2.28 -9.96
N CYS A 17 30.98 2.67 -10.04
CA CYS A 17 29.99 2.43 -8.98
C CYS A 17 29.72 0.93 -8.81
N ASP A 18 29.64 0.16 -9.89
CA ASP A 18 29.45 -1.29 -9.87
C ASP A 18 30.58 -2.00 -9.13
N ASP A 19 31.85 -1.63 -9.39
CA ASP A 19 33.00 -2.17 -8.65
C ASP A 19 32.95 -1.79 -7.16
N ALA A 20 32.47 -0.59 -6.81
CA ALA A 20 32.31 -0.15 -5.42
C ALA A 20 31.25 -1.00 -4.71
N TRP A 21 30.10 -1.20 -5.35
CA TRP A 21 29.01 -2.02 -4.83
C TRP A 21 29.39 -3.49 -4.73
N LEU A 22 30.14 -4.03 -5.69
CA LEU A 22 30.67 -5.39 -5.61
C LEU A 22 31.59 -5.57 -4.40
N MET A 23 32.43 -4.59 -4.10
CA MET A 23 33.25 -4.60 -2.88
C MET A 23 32.38 -4.63 -1.62
N PHE A 24 31.33 -3.80 -1.55
CA PHE A 24 30.43 -3.77 -0.40
C PHE A 24 29.66 -5.08 -0.23
N ASP A 25 29.12 -5.63 -1.31
CA ASP A 25 28.41 -6.91 -1.34
C ASP A 25 29.28 -8.06 -0.85
N ASN A 26 30.53 -8.11 -1.30
CA ASN A 26 31.47 -9.14 -0.84
C ASN A 26 31.67 -9.05 0.68
N VAL A 27 31.82 -7.85 1.24
CA VAL A 27 31.92 -7.69 2.69
C VAL A 27 30.65 -8.17 3.39
N TRP A 28 29.46 -7.79 2.91
CA TRP A 28 28.20 -8.21 3.54
C TRP A 28 27.89 -9.69 3.38
N ARG A 29 28.36 -10.33 2.31
CA ARG A 29 28.18 -11.76 2.06
C ARG A 29 29.05 -12.63 2.97
N TYR A 30 30.29 -12.23 3.20
CA TYR A 30 31.26 -13.04 3.96
C TYR A 30 31.34 -12.69 5.45
N ASN A 31 30.58 -11.70 5.94
CA ASN A 31 30.63 -11.25 7.33
C ASN A 31 29.22 -11.13 7.93
N THR A 32 29.07 -11.43 9.22
CA THR A 32 27.78 -11.30 9.91
C THR A 32 27.52 -9.86 10.35
N LYS A 33 26.24 -9.49 10.50
CA LYS A 33 25.79 -8.14 10.89
C LYS A 33 26.37 -7.65 12.23
N SER A 34 26.80 -8.56 13.11
CA SER A 34 27.41 -8.21 14.39
C SER A 34 28.87 -7.77 14.26
N MET A 35 29.57 -8.19 13.21
CA MET A 35 31.00 -7.93 13.01
C MET A 35 31.27 -6.45 12.74
N LYS A 36 32.41 -5.96 13.25
CA LYS A 36 32.83 -4.56 13.07
C LYS A 36 33.00 -4.19 11.59
N ILE A 37 33.59 -5.09 10.79
CA ILE A 37 33.82 -4.87 9.37
C ILE A 37 32.53 -4.67 8.57
N TYR A 38 31.47 -5.40 8.93
CA TYR A 38 30.13 -5.25 8.34
C TYR A 38 29.60 -3.83 8.60
N LYS A 39 29.64 -3.39 9.86
CA LYS A 39 29.17 -2.04 10.27
C LYS A 39 30.02 -0.92 9.66
N MET A 40 31.33 -1.13 9.52
CA MET A 40 32.23 -0.19 8.83
C MET A 40 31.87 -0.06 7.35
N CYS A 41 31.64 -1.20 6.68
CA CYS A 41 31.21 -1.24 5.29
C CYS A 41 29.87 -0.52 5.07
N GLN A 42 28.89 -0.69 5.97
CA GLN A 42 27.63 0.06 5.91
C GLN A 42 27.83 1.58 5.95
N ARG A 43 28.72 2.06 6.82
CA ARG A 43 29.03 3.50 6.89
C ARG A 43 29.76 3.98 5.64
N LEU A 44 30.70 3.18 5.14
CA LEU A 44 31.45 3.50 3.92
C LEU A 44 30.54 3.57 2.70
N ALA A 45 29.60 2.64 2.55
CA ALA A 45 28.61 2.66 1.47
C ALA A 45 27.74 3.92 1.51
N LYS A 46 27.30 4.34 2.69
CA LYS A 46 26.56 5.60 2.87
C LYS A 46 27.38 6.83 2.44
N LEU A 47 28.62 6.94 2.93
CA LEU A 47 29.52 8.04 2.57
C LEU A 47 29.87 8.04 1.08
N PHE A 48 30.00 6.86 0.48
CA PHE A 48 30.22 6.70 -0.95
C PHE A 48 29.08 7.32 -1.75
N VAL A 49 27.82 6.95 -1.47
CA VAL A 49 26.63 7.50 -2.13
C VAL A 49 26.54 9.02 -1.96
N GLU A 50 26.71 9.52 -0.73
CA GLU A 50 26.69 10.96 -0.43
C GLU A 50 27.75 11.74 -1.23
N SER A 51 28.92 11.14 -1.47
CA SER A 51 30.01 11.77 -2.21
C SER A 51 29.86 11.67 -3.72
N ILE A 52 29.40 10.53 -4.23
CA ILE A 52 29.39 10.24 -5.67
C ILE A 52 28.12 10.77 -6.37
N ASN A 53 26.98 10.86 -5.67
CA ASN A 53 25.72 11.30 -6.28
C ASN A 53 25.81 12.70 -6.92
N PRO A 54 26.37 13.73 -6.25
CA PRO A 54 26.54 15.05 -6.87
C PRO A 54 27.42 15.01 -8.13
N VAL A 55 28.44 14.13 -8.15
CA VAL A 55 29.32 13.94 -9.31
C VAL A 55 28.58 13.26 -10.46
N LEU A 56 27.80 12.21 -10.18
CA LEU A 56 26.99 11.56 -11.21
C LEU A 56 25.94 12.50 -11.80
N GLN A 57 25.29 13.31 -10.95
CA GLN A 57 24.31 14.30 -11.39
C GLN A 57 24.94 15.36 -12.29
N SER A 58 26.14 15.85 -11.98
CA SER A 58 26.86 16.79 -12.85
C SER A 58 27.29 16.15 -14.19
N LEU A 59 27.51 14.84 -14.20
CA LEU A 59 27.78 14.05 -15.41
C LEU A 59 26.51 13.62 -16.18
N GLY A 60 25.31 14.01 -15.72
CA GLY A 60 24.04 13.74 -16.38
C GLY A 60 23.41 12.37 -16.10
N TYR A 61 23.78 11.73 -15.00
CA TYR A 61 23.15 10.51 -14.46
C TYR A 61 22.18 10.85 -13.31
N CYS A 62 21.35 9.89 -12.91
CA CYS A 62 20.41 10.08 -11.79
C CYS A 62 21.12 10.01 -10.41
N CYS A 63 21.67 8.84 -10.06
CA CYS A 63 22.37 8.57 -8.81
C CYS A 63 23.16 7.24 -8.91
N ALA A 64 23.98 6.97 -7.89
CA ALA A 64 24.72 5.72 -7.70
C ALA A 64 24.04 4.78 -6.69
N ASP A 65 22.91 5.19 -6.12
CA ASP A 65 22.17 4.36 -5.18
C ASP A 65 21.82 3.03 -5.82
N ARG A 66 21.93 1.94 -5.05
CA ARG A 66 21.50 0.63 -5.51
C ARG A 66 20.13 0.33 -4.93
N TYR A 67 19.11 0.70 -5.68
CA TYR A 67 17.74 0.42 -5.29
C TYR A 67 17.37 -1.03 -5.64
N ALA A 68 16.59 -1.63 -4.75
CA ALA A 68 15.93 -2.89 -4.98
C ALA A 68 14.51 -2.79 -4.43
N TYR A 69 13.58 -3.43 -5.14
CA TYR A 69 12.22 -3.53 -4.70
C TYR A 69 12.11 -4.36 -3.43
N PHE A 70 11.06 -4.08 -2.65
CA PHE A 70 10.78 -4.88 -1.48
C PHE A 70 10.53 -6.34 -1.92
N PRO A 71 11.13 -7.32 -1.24
CA PRO A 71 10.99 -8.73 -1.61
C PRO A 71 9.52 -9.14 -1.61
N LYS A 72 9.12 -9.86 -2.67
CA LYS A 72 7.75 -10.31 -2.86
C LYS A 72 7.34 -11.21 -1.70
N VAL A 73 6.18 -10.93 -1.10
CA VAL A 73 5.55 -11.87 -0.17
C VAL A 73 4.97 -13.01 -1.01
N PHE A 74 5.43 -14.24 -0.78
CA PHE A 74 4.86 -15.38 -1.48
C PHE A 74 3.64 -15.91 -0.72
N VAL A 75 2.65 -16.39 -1.44
CA VAL A 75 1.52 -17.12 -0.86
C VAL A 75 1.91 -18.60 -0.78
N CYS A 76 1.68 -19.21 0.39
CA CYS A 76 1.87 -20.62 0.63
C CYS A 76 0.72 -21.41 -0.02
N CYS A 77 1.03 -22.48 -0.76
CA CYS A 77 0.09 -23.33 -1.49
C CYS A 77 -0.78 -24.24 -0.58
N ARG A 78 -0.95 -23.93 0.72
CA ARG A 78 -1.80 -24.70 1.62
C ARG A 78 -3.29 -24.45 1.31
N ILE A 79 -4.12 -25.46 1.59
CA ILE A 79 -5.59 -25.46 1.43
C ILE A 79 -6.28 -24.31 2.20
N ARG A 80 -5.70 -23.81 3.29
CA ARG A 80 -6.23 -22.63 4.00
C ARG A 80 -5.67 -21.36 3.36
N GLN A 81 -6.56 -20.56 2.78
CA GLN A 81 -6.28 -19.21 2.29
C GLN A 81 -5.65 -18.38 3.43
N PHE A 82 -4.75 -17.44 3.10
CA PHE A 82 -4.06 -16.50 4.02
C PHE A 82 -2.72 -16.92 4.65
N CYS A 83 -2.05 -17.99 4.21
CA CYS A 83 -0.69 -18.28 4.68
C CYS A 83 0.39 -17.58 3.81
N GLU A 84 1.20 -16.72 4.43
CA GLU A 84 2.25 -15.93 3.76
C GLU A 84 3.66 -16.45 4.06
N ILE A 85 4.57 -16.31 3.09
CA ILE A 85 6.01 -16.55 3.21
C ILE A 85 6.71 -15.19 3.07
N ARG A 86 7.03 -14.59 4.21
CA ARG A 86 7.63 -13.26 4.30
C ARG A 86 9.13 -13.28 4.02
N CYS A 87 9.70 -12.10 3.80
CA CYS A 87 11.13 -11.93 3.61
C CYS A 87 11.95 -12.54 4.77
N GLY A 88 13.00 -13.27 4.44
CA GLY A 88 13.87 -13.99 5.39
C GLY A 88 13.29 -15.31 5.89
N ALA A 89 12.06 -15.67 5.55
CA ALA A 89 11.47 -16.94 5.96
C ALA A 89 12.01 -18.11 5.12
N ASN A 90 12.23 -19.24 5.78
CA ASN A 90 12.50 -20.51 5.11
C ASN A 90 11.21 -21.05 4.46
N TYR A 91 11.35 -21.56 3.25
CA TYR A 91 10.27 -22.19 2.51
C TYR A 91 10.78 -23.33 1.64
N TYR A 92 9.84 -24.15 1.17
CA TYR A 92 10.11 -25.23 0.24
C TYR A 92 9.47 -24.89 -1.09
N SER A 93 10.19 -25.14 -2.18
CA SER A 93 9.69 -24.85 -3.51
C SER A 93 9.90 -25.99 -4.49
N TYR A 94 8.84 -26.28 -5.24
CA TYR A 94 8.85 -27.17 -6.38
C TYR A 94 8.72 -26.34 -7.66
N LYS A 95 9.66 -26.52 -8.59
CA LYS A 95 9.58 -25.94 -9.94
C LYS A 95 8.88 -26.97 -10.83
N ASN A 96 7.75 -26.58 -11.40
CA ASN A 96 6.99 -27.43 -12.30
C ASN A 96 7.72 -27.52 -13.65
N PRO A 97 8.19 -28.71 -14.06
CA PRO A 97 8.94 -28.87 -15.30
C PRO A 97 8.06 -28.75 -16.55
N GLU A 98 6.75 -29.02 -16.45
CA GLU A 98 5.83 -28.99 -17.59
C GLU A 98 4.44 -28.42 -17.19
N PRO A 99 4.26 -27.08 -17.20
CA PRO A 99 3.04 -26.37 -16.78
C PRO A 99 1.77 -26.71 -17.56
N SER A 100 1.88 -27.43 -18.68
CA SER A 100 0.75 -27.74 -19.56
C SER A 100 0.38 -29.22 -19.58
N ARG A 101 1.15 -30.09 -18.90
CA ARG A 101 0.99 -31.56 -18.98
C ARG A 101 0.53 -32.21 -17.69
N LEU A 102 0.97 -31.69 -16.55
CA LEU A 102 0.37 -31.99 -15.26
C LEU A 102 -0.83 -31.04 -15.12
N ASN A 103 -1.89 -31.40 -14.39
CA ASN A 103 -3.03 -30.51 -14.11
C ASN A 103 -2.61 -29.32 -13.20
N LEU A 104 -1.48 -28.70 -13.49
CA LEU A 104 -0.71 -27.71 -12.74
C LEU A 104 -0.21 -26.68 -13.75
N SER A 105 -0.89 -25.55 -13.82
CA SER A 105 -0.60 -24.41 -14.70
C SER A 105 0.49 -23.48 -14.18
N ASN A 106 0.75 -23.49 -12.87
CA ASN A 106 1.79 -22.65 -12.27
C ASN A 106 3.19 -23.25 -12.48
N ASN A 107 4.15 -22.38 -12.79
CA ASN A 107 5.57 -22.74 -12.95
C ASN A 107 6.26 -23.12 -11.62
N GLN A 108 5.70 -22.69 -10.49
CA GLN A 108 6.34 -22.86 -9.19
C GLN A 108 5.31 -22.94 -8.07
N TYR A 109 5.48 -23.93 -7.20
CA TYR A 109 4.67 -24.15 -6.00
C TYR A 109 5.54 -23.94 -4.76
N ARG A 110 5.00 -23.29 -3.73
CA ARG A 110 5.75 -22.86 -2.55
C ARG A 110 4.98 -23.20 -1.27
N PHE A 111 5.66 -23.77 -0.28
CA PHE A 111 5.10 -24.03 1.04
C PHE A 111 5.99 -23.39 2.11
N CYS A 112 5.37 -22.69 3.07
CA CYS A 112 6.13 -22.21 4.21
C CYS A 112 6.69 -23.39 5.02
N PHE A 113 7.79 -23.16 5.74
CA PHE A 113 8.45 -24.19 6.55
C PHE A 113 7.48 -24.96 7.46
N VAL A 114 6.59 -24.25 8.15
CA VAL A 114 5.61 -24.85 9.08
C VAL A 114 4.62 -25.75 8.33
N CYS A 115 4.04 -25.26 7.23
CA CYS A 115 3.04 -26.01 6.47
C CYS A 115 3.64 -27.25 5.81
N PHE A 116 4.83 -27.13 5.22
CA PHE A 116 5.51 -28.25 4.58
C PHE A 116 5.84 -29.38 5.57
N ASN A 117 6.27 -29.02 6.79
CA ASN A 117 6.60 -29.99 7.83
C ASN A 117 5.38 -30.56 8.56
N SER A 118 4.24 -29.87 8.54
CA SER A 118 2.99 -30.39 9.11
C SER A 118 2.40 -31.58 8.33
N ILE A 119 2.80 -31.75 7.07
CA ILE A 119 2.36 -32.86 6.22
C ILE A 119 3.18 -34.10 6.57
N GLN A 120 2.52 -35.09 7.18
CA GLN A 120 3.14 -36.35 7.61
C GLN A 120 3.41 -37.32 6.44
N SER A 121 2.68 -37.18 5.32
CA SER A 121 2.90 -37.99 4.10
C SER A 121 4.25 -37.69 3.44
N GLU A 122 4.78 -38.65 2.69
CA GLU A 122 5.98 -38.48 1.85
C GLU A 122 5.71 -37.67 0.58
N SER A 123 4.43 -37.48 0.23
CA SER A 123 3.97 -36.68 -0.91
C SER A 123 3.04 -35.55 -0.48
N ILE A 124 3.00 -34.48 -1.29
CA ILE A 124 2.12 -33.34 -1.14
C ILE A 124 1.17 -33.28 -2.32
N PHE A 125 -0.12 -33.15 -2.04
CA PHE A 125 -1.15 -32.91 -3.05
C PHE A 125 -1.26 -31.43 -3.35
N VAL A 126 -1.07 -31.05 -4.60
CA VAL A 126 -1.01 -29.66 -5.05
C VAL A 126 -2.08 -29.42 -6.10
N GLY A 127 -2.72 -28.25 -6.05
CA GLY A 127 -3.58 -27.79 -7.13
C GLY A 127 -3.66 -26.27 -7.22
N ASP A 128 -4.06 -25.76 -8.39
CA ASP A 128 -4.22 -24.33 -8.64
C ASP A 128 -5.62 -23.82 -8.27
N ASP A 129 -6.65 -24.65 -8.50
CA ASP A 129 -8.04 -24.32 -8.21
C ASP A 129 -8.68 -25.32 -7.21
N PRO A 130 -9.53 -24.88 -6.27
CA PRO A 130 -10.24 -25.78 -5.35
C PRO A 130 -11.08 -26.87 -6.02
N THR A 131 -11.50 -26.67 -7.27
CA THR A 131 -12.34 -27.58 -8.05
C THR A 131 -11.52 -28.58 -8.88
N GLN A 132 -10.20 -28.43 -8.95
CA GLN A 132 -9.37 -29.30 -9.78
C GLN A 132 -8.95 -30.57 -9.05
N THR A 133 -8.66 -31.63 -9.81
CA THR A 133 -8.00 -32.82 -9.27
C THR A 133 -6.57 -32.48 -8.85
N LEU A 134 -6.24 -32.75 -7.59
CA LEU A 134 -4.91 -32.49 -7.04
C LEU A 134 -3.87 -33.44 -7.65
N VAL A 135 -2.66 -32.93 -7.86
CA VAL A 135 -1.52 -33.68 -8.34
C VAL A 135 -0.62 -34.03 -7.16
N GLU A 136 -0.26 -35.31 -7.06
CA GLU A 136 0.65 -35.80 -6.03
C GLU A 136 2.11 -35.51 -6.41
N ILE A 137 2.84 -34.79 -5.53
CA ILE A 137 4.23 -34.43 -5.73
C ILE A 137 5.06 -34.93 -4.55
N PRO A 138 6.05 -35.81 -4.75
CA PRO A 138 6.95 -36.26 -3.70
C PRO A 138 7.69 -35.11 -3.01
N LYS A 139 7.79 -35.14 -1.66
CA LYS A 139 8.44 -34.08 -0.86
C LYS A 139 9.91 -33.87 -1.20
N ASN A 140 10.61 -34.92 -1.62
CA ASN A 140 12.03 -34.84 -2.00
C ASN A 140 12.28 -33.99 -3.26
N LEU A 141 11.25 -33.70 -4.06
CA LEU A 141 11.35 -32.80 -5.21
C LEU A 141 11.27 -31.31 -4.83
N PHE A 142 10.91 -31.01 -3.57
CA PHE A 142 10.89 -29.64 -3.08
C PHE A 142 12.25 -29.24 -2.51
N LEU A 143 12.77 -28.11 -2.99
CA LEU A 143 14.04 -27.56 -2.53
C LEU A 143 13.81 -26.50 -1.46
N SER A 144 14.61 -26.57 -0.39
CA SER A 144 14.64 -25.54 0.64
C SER A 144 15.24 -24.24 0.09
N ALA A 145 14.61 -23.13 0.40
CA ALA A 145 15.02 -21.79 -0.01
C ALA A 145 14.67 -20.76 1.08
N ILE A 146 15.31 -19.60 1.00
CA ILE A 146 15.03 -18.44 1.86
C ILE A 146 14.43 -17.35 0.99
N ASN A 147 13.39 -16.68 1.47
CA ASN A 147 12.82 -15.55 0.74
C ASN A 147 13.65 -14.28 0.99
N ASP A 148 14.87 -14.21 0.49
CA ASP A 148 15.80 -13.09 0.69
C ASP A 148 16.28 -12.46 -0.63
N VAL A 149 15.72 -12.90 -1.76
CA VAL A 149 16.04 -12.37 -3.08
C VAL A 149 15.41 -10.99 -3.24
N LEU A 150 16.28 -9.98 -3.39
CA LEU A 150 15.90 -8.61 -3.71
C LEU A 150 15.93 -8.43 -5.22
N GLU A 151 14.82 -7.96 -5.80
CA GLU A 151 14.76 -7.62 -7.22
C GLU A 151 15.33 -6.20 -7.41
N PRO A 152 16.46 -6.02 -8.13
CA PRO A 152 17.01 -4.69 -8.34
C PRO A 152 16.05 -3.80 -9.14
N GLU A 153 16.12 -2.49 -8.92
CA GLU A 153 15.36 -1.55 -9.74
C GLU A 153 15.79 -1.66 -11.22
N ILE A 154 14.82 -1.56 -12.11
CA ILE A 154 15.06 -1.58 -13.55
C ILE A 154 15.71 -0.25 -13.95
N MET A 155 16.64 -0.31 -14.89
CA MET A 155 17.28 0.85 -15.48
C MET A 155 16.74 1.10 -16.89
N VAL A 156 16.61 2.36 -17.27
CA VAL A 156 16.20 2.83 -18.60
C VAL A 156 17.31 3.68 -19.22
N ASP A 157 17.51 3.53 -20.52
CA ASP A 157 18.57 4.24 -21.23
C ASP A 157 17.99 5.45 -21.96
N CYS A 158 18.63 6.61 -21.80
CA CYS A 158 18.24 7.79 -22.56
C CYS A 158 18.45 7.55 -24.06
N ILE A 159 17.42 7.72 -24.88
CA ILE A 159 17.51 7.44 -26.32
C ILE A 159 18.52 8.34 -27.04
N VAL A 160 18.80 9.51 -26.50
CA VAL A 160 19.73 10.52 -27.05
C VAL A 160 21.17 10.25 -26.63
N CYS A 161 21.48 10.32 -25.32
CA CYS A 161 22.86 10.22 -24.82
C CYS A 161 23.27 8.82 -24.36
N LYS A 162 22.36 7.84 -24.38
CA LYS A 162 22.57 6.44 -23.92
C LYS A 162 22.99 6.28 -22.46
N ARG A 163 23.01 7.36 -21.66
CA ARG A 163 23.21 7.28 -20.20
C ARG A 163 22.04 6.52 -19.57
N ARG A 164 22.37 5.62 -18.64
CA ARG A 164 21.40 4.78 -17.92
C ARG A 164 20.88 5.49 -16.68
N TRP A 165 19.58 5.39 -16.45
CA TRP A 165 18.88 5.97 -15.31
C TRP A 165 18.04 4.92 -14.60
N HIS A 166 17.92 5.01 -13.29
CA HIS A 166 16.89 4.28 -12.54
C HIS A 166 15.51 4.64 -13.09
N GLN A 167 14.67 3.65 -13.40
CA GLN A 167 13.36 3.85 -14.02
C GLN A 167 12.46 4.77 -13.18
N VAL A 168 12.49 4.61 -11.86
CA VAL A 168 11.74 5.43 -10.90
C VAL A 168 12.32 6.84 -10.84
N CYS A 169 13.65 7.02 -10.82
CA CYS A 169 14.25 8.36 -10.90
C CYS A 169 13.95 9.07 -12.22
N ALA A 170 13.84 8.32 -13.31
CA ALA A 170 13.45 8.83 -14.61
C ALA A 170 11.95 9.18 -14.70
N LEU A 171 11.13 8.65 -13.78
CA LEU A 171 9.67 8.63 -13.84
C LEU A 171 9.19 8.14 -15.22
N HIS A 172 9.84 7.11 -15.77
CA HIS A 172 9.56 6.62 -17.12
C HIS A 172 8.64 5.40 -17.11
N CYS A 173 7.63 5.44 -17.98
CA CYS A 173 6.65 4.38 -18.16
C CYS A 173 6.38 4.20 -19.66
N ASP A 174 6.67 3.01 -20.18
CA ASP A 174 6.54 2.71 -21.62
C ASP A 174 5.09 2.83 -22.12
N GLN A 175 4.10 2.61 -21.25
CA GLN A 175 2.69 2.82 -21.58
C GLN A 175 2.35 4.30 -21.84
N ILE A 176 3.05 5.23 -21.18
CA ILE A 176 2.83 6.69 -21.34
C ILE A 176 3.72 7.23 -22.47
N TRP A 177 4.99 6.83 -22.49
CA TRP A 177 6.00 7.29 -23.43
C TRP A 177 6.64 6.11 -24.19
N PRO A 178 5.93 5.53 -25.18
CA PRO A 178 6.42 4.38 -25.93
C PRO A 178 7.63 4.70 -26.82
N ASP A 179 7.82 5.98 -27.17
CA ASP A 179 8.94 6.46 -28.00
C ASP A 179 10.30 6.43 -27.25
N GLY A 180 10.26 6.15 -25.95
CA GLY A 180 11.43 5.98 -25.09
C GLY A 180 11.75 7.19 -24.21
N PHE A 181 12.70 6.98 -23.31
CA PHE A 181 13.09 7.95 -22.30
C PHE A 181 14.11 8.98 -22.84
N ILE A 182 13.87 10.27 -22.56
CA ILE A 182 14.84 11.36 -22.75
C ILE A 182 15.16 11.97 -21.39
N CYS A 183 16.43 11.93 -20.99
CA CYS A 183 16.85 12.45 -19.68
C CYS A 183 16.78 13.99 -19.60
N ASN A 184 16.61 14.51 -18.39
CA ASN A 184 16.50 15.95 -18.12
C ASN A 184 17.71 16.77 -18.60
N THR A 185 18.89 16.15 -18.69
CA THR A 185 20.09 16.80 -19.25
C THR A 185 19.94 17.02 -20.76
N CYS A 186 19.55 15.99 -21.53
CA CYS A 186 19.35 16.13 -22.96
C CYS A 186 18.18 17.05 -23.31
N VAL A 187 17.09 17.02 -22.53
CA VAL A 187 15.97 17.96 -22.68
C VAL A 187 16.48 19.40 -22.60
N ARG A 188 17.32 19.72 -21.60
CA ARG A 188 17.87 21.07 -21.39
C ARG A 188 18.93 21.46 -22.42
N GLU A 189 19.89 20.59 -22.70
CA GLU A 189 21.03 20.88 -23.59
C GLU A 189 20.61 21.05 -25.06
N TYR A 190 19.67 20.24 -25.53
CA TYR A 190 19.24 20.22 -26.93
C TYR A 190 17.86 20.85 -27.14
N ASN A 191 17.28 21.44 -26.10
CA ASN A 191 15.94 22.05 -26.11
C ASN A 191 14.86 21.11 -26.71
N LEU A 192 14.89 19.85 -26.32
CA LEU A 192 13.99 18.83 -26.84
C LEU A 192 12.60 18.93 -26.17
N PRO A 193 11.50 18.78 -26.92
CA PRO A 193 10.18 18.79 -26.33
C PRO A 193 9.99 17.55 -25.44
N ARG A 194 9.40 17.75 -24.25
CA ARG A 194 8.93 16.65 -23.41
C ARG A 194 7.47 16.41 -23.71
N LYS A 195 7.12 15.19 -24.12
CA LYS A 195 5.72 14.81 -24.29
C LYS A 195 5.03 14.84 -22.92
N GLU A 196 3.95 15.60 -22.82
CA GLU A 196 3.21 15.71 -21.57
C GLU A 196 2.59 14.37 -21.16
N ASN A 197 2.50 14.13 -19.86
CA ASN A 197 1.74 13.01 -19.34
C ASN A 197 0.24 13.34 -19.43
N CYS A 198 -0.49 12.62 -20.28
CA CYS A 198 -1.95 12.75 -20.39
C CYS A 198 -2.71 11.95 -19.32
N HIS A 199 -2.05 11.05 -18.60
CA HIS A 199 -2.64 10.19 -17.55
C HIS A 199 -2.56 10.83 -16.17
N LYS A 200 -2.86 12.13 -16.10
CA LYS A 200 -2.89 12.86 -14.84
C LYS A 200 -4.23 12.70 -14.11
N ALA A 201 -4.21 12.82 -12.79
CA ALA A 201 -5.42 12.81 -11.96
C ALA A 201 -6.38 13.95 -12.35
N GLU A 202 -5.86 15.10 -12.78
CA GLU A 202 -6.69 16.21 -13.26
C GLU A 202 -7.56 15.82 -14.47
N ASN A 203 -7.07 14.92 -15.33
CA ASN A 203 -7.75 14.44 -16.52
C ASN A 203 -8.75 13.30 -16.23
N LEU A 204 -8.77 12.76 -15.02
CA LEU A 204 -9.78 11.78 -14.63
C LEU A 204 -11.16 12.46 -14.53
N PRO A 205 -12.26 11.76 -14.87
CA PRO A 205 -13.61 12.31 -14.75
C PRO A 205 -13.91 12.83 -13.35
N ALA A 206 -14.37 14.07 -13.27
CA ALA A 206 -14.84 14.64 -12.03
C ALA A 206 -16.31 14.23 -11.77
N THR A 207 -16.59 13.96 -10.49
CA THR A 207 -17.94 13.82 -9.93
C THR A 207 -18.26 15.02 -9.04
N ASP A 208 -19.55 15.25 -8.78
CA ASP A 208 -19.99 16.29 -7.84
C ASP A 208 -19.32 16.15 -6.46
N LEU A 209 -19.26 14.93 -5.89
CA LEU A 209 -18.54 14.66 -4.65
C LEU A 209 -17.07 15.09 -4.73
N SER A 210 -16.33 14.61 -5.74
CA SER A 210 -14.92 14.96 -5.88
C SER A 210 -14.69 16.47 -6.06
N SER A 211 -15.54 17.15 -6.83
CA SER A 211 -15.41 18.58 -7.09
C SER A 211 -15.66 19.41 -5.83
N GLN A 212 -16.62 19.01 -5.00
CA GLN A 212 -16.89 19.69 -3.72
C GLN A 212 -15.74 19.48 -2.72
N LEU A 213 -15.23 18.25 -2.59
CA LEU A 213 -14.07 17.97 -1.74
C LEU A 213 -12.83 18.74 -2.21
N GLU A 214 -12.56 18.73 -3.52
CA GLU A 214 -11.43 19.44 -4.12
C GLU A 214 -11.54 20.95 -3.85
N SER A 215 -12.72 21.53 -4.06
CA SER A 215 -12.96 22.96 -3.83
C SER A 215 -12.77 23.33 -2.36
N ARG A 216 -13.28 22.51 -1.44
CA ARG A 216 -13.15 22.72 0.00
C ARG A 216 -11.68 22.72 0.43
N VAL A 217 -10.92 21.70 0.04
CA VAL A 217 -9.49 21.57 0.40
C VAL A 217 -8.67 22.72 -0.18
N ASN A 218 -8.85 23.04 -1.46
CA ASN A 218 -8.08 24.12 -2.09
C ASN A 218 -8.47 25.49 -1.53
N LYS A 219 -9.74 25.73 -1.19
CA LYS A 219 -10.15 26.95 -0.49
C LYS A 219 -9.47 27.07 0.87
N PHE A 220 -9.44 25.99 1.66
CA PHE A 220 -8.72 25.99 2.94
C PHE A 220 -7.24 26.35 2.76
N LEU A 221 -6.56 25.78 1.75
CA LEU A 221 -5.16 26.09 1.47
C LEU A 221 -4.97 27.55 1.05
N LEU A 222 -5.86 28.08 0.20
CA LEU A 222 -5.85 29.49 -0.19
C LEU A 222 -6.04 30.43 1.01
N ASP A 223 -6.97 30.11 1.91
CA ASP A 223 -7.24 30.89 3.14
C ASP A 223 -6.02 30.87 4.10
N LYS A 224 -5.15 29.86 3.99
CA LYS A 224 -3.87 29.78 4.72
C LYS A 224 -2.70 30.43 3.97
N ASN A 225 -2.95 31.11 2.84
CA ASN A 225 -1.93 31.65 1.92
C ASN A 225 -0.94 30.56 1.45
N CYS A 226 -1.41 29.33 1.29
CA CYS A 226 -0.64 28.21 0.77
C CYS A 226 -0.87 28.08 -0.73
N HIS A 227 0.16 28.39 -1.51
CA HIS A 227 0.14 28.28 -2.99
C HIS A 227 0.93 27.07 -3.51
N GLU A 228 1.52 26.27 -2.62
CA GLU A 228 2.30 25.09 -2.99
C GLU A 228 1.36 23.93 -3.35
N GLY A 229 1.37 23.53 -4.62
CA GLY A 229 0.75 22.32 -5.16
C GLY A 229 -0.77 22.24 -4.97
N ARG A 230 -1.54 22.49 -6.03
CA ARG A 230 -3.00 22.28 -6.05
C ARG A 230 -3.32 20.83 -5.70
N VAL A 231 -4.34 20.63 -4.88
CA VAL A 231 -4.87 19.29 -4.58
C VAL A 231 -5.92 18.93 -5.61
N THR A 232 -5.83 17.74 -6.17
CA THR A 232 -6.85 17.15 -7.06
C THR A 232 -7.50 15.98 -6.34
N ILE A 233 -8.83 15.92 -6.30
CA ILE A 233 -9.56 14.80 -5.66
C ILE A 233 -10.41 14.11 -6.70
N ARG A 234 -10.42 12.77 -6.72
CA ARG A 234 -11.21 11.97 -7.69
C ARG A 234 -11.88 10.78 -7.04
N VAL A 235 -13.10 10.50 -7.47
CA VAL A 235 -13.81 9.25 -7.17
C VAL A 235 -13.40 8.24 -8.24
N LEU A 236 -12.51 7.30 -7.90
CA LEU A 236 -11.95 6.33 -8.83
C LEU A 236 -12.87 5.12 -9.07
N HIS A 237 -13.78 4.84 -8.12
CA HIS A 237 -14.75 3.77 -8.23
C HIS A 237 -16.06 4.17 -7.54
N SER A 238 -17.17 3.79 -8.15
CA SER A 238 -18.49 3.79 -7.52
C SER A 238 -19.28 2.59 -8.04
N GLY A 239 -19.78 1.75 -7.14
CA GLY A 239 -20.51 0.55 -7.52
C GLY A 239 -21.47 0.07 -6.44
N ASP A 240 -22.56 -0.56 -6.86
CA ASP A 240 -23.56 -1.11 -5.94
C ASP A 240 -23.13 -2.51 -5.47
N LYS A 241 -23.29 -2.76 -4.18
CA LYS A 241 -22.92 -4.01 -3.49
C LYS A 241 -23.99 -4.39 -2.48
N MET A 242 -23.95 -5.65 -2.04
CA MET A 242 -24.83 -6.18 -1.00
C MET A 242 -24.00 -6.60 0.22
N CYS A 243 -24.37 -6.12 1.40
CA CYS A 243 -23.82 -6.61 2.66
C CYS A 243 -24.67 -7.78 3.14
N HIS A 244 -24.14 -9.00 3.01
CA HIS A 244 -24.83 -10.19 3.47
C HIS A 244 -24.57 -10.43 4.95
N VAL A 245 -25.65 -10.70 5.69
CA VAL A 245 -25.55 -11.07 7.10
C VAL A 245 -25.03 -12.50 7.21
N ASN A 246 -24.02 -12.69 8.07
CA ASN A 246 -23.44 -14.00 8.39
C ASN A 246 -24.57 -15.00 8.72
N PRO A 247 -24.56 -16.23 8.16
CA PRO A 247 -25.53 -17.28 8.47
C PRO A 247 -25.77 -17.48 9.98
N LYS A 248 -24.72 -17.37 10.82
CA LYS A 248 -24.87 -17.46 12.29
C LYS A 248 -25.81 -16.37 12.81
N SER A 249 -25.58 -15.11 12.45
CA SER A 249 -26.41 -13.97 12.88
C SER A 249 -27.83 -14.03 12.31
N LYS A 250 -28.01 -14.52 11.08
CA LYS A 250 -29.35 -14.74 10.50
C LYS A 250 -30.20 -15.69 11.34
N ARG A 251 -29.61 -16.68 12.01
CA ARG A 251 -30.33 -17.62 12.89
C ARG A 251 -30.94 -16.94 14.12
N TYR A 252 -30.25 -15.95 14.68
CA TYR A 252 -30.69 -15.25 15.89
C TYR A 252 -31.63 -14.07 15.59
N PHE A 253 -31.45 -13.41 14.44
CA PHE A 253 -32.17 -12.19 14.08
C PHE A 253 -33.09 -12.36 12.86
N SER A 254 -33.46 -13.60 12.52
CA SER A 254 -34.21 -13.98 11.30
C SER A 254 -35.46 -13.14 11.02
N ASN A 255 -36.14 -12.67 12.06
CA ASN A 255 -37.35 -11.86 11.95
C ASN A 255 -37.11 -10.34 11.94
N GLN A 256 -35.87 -9.87 12.14
CA GLN A 256 -35.50 -8.46 12.30
C GLN A 256 -34.47 -7.97 11.25
N VAL A 257 -33.99 -8.85 10.38
CA VAL A 257 -32.93 -8.56 9.41
C VAL A 257 -33.46 -8.83 8.01
N ALA A 258 -33.15 -7.93 7.07
CA ALA A 258 -33.53 -8.09 5.67
C ALA A 258 -33.02 -9.44 5.12
N ASN A 259 -33.93 -10.25 4.59
CA ASN A 259 -33.64 -11.61 4.09
C ASN A 259 -32.48 -11.63 3.07
N ASP A 260 -32.45 -10.61 2.21
CA ASP A 260 -31.52 -10.48 1.08
C ASP A 260 -30.22 -9.71 1.41
N GLY A 261 -30.12 -9.16 2.63
CA GLY A 261 -28.99 -8.32 3.07
C GLY A 261 -29.26 -6.83 2.94
N PHE A 262 -28.21 -6.02 3.09
CA PHE A 262 -28.30 -4.56 3.06
C PHE A 262 -27.60 -4.01 1.82
N PRO A 263 -28.33 -3.46 0.84
CA PRO A 263 -27.72 -2.86 -0.34
C PRO A 263 -26.98 -1.57 0.05
N TYR A 264 -25.81 -1.36 -0.54
CA TYR A 264 -25.02 -0.14 -0.36
C TYR A 264 -24.25 0.20 -1.62
N ARG A 265 -23.94 1.48 -1.79
CA ARG A 265 -22.99 1.94 -2.80
C ARG A 265 -21.61 2.07 -2.18
N THR A 266 -20.63 1.38 -2.75
CA THR A 266 -19.24 1.59 -2.38
C THR A 266 -18.63 2.70 -3.23
N LYS A 267 -17.77 3.53 -2.63
CA LYS A 267 -16.96 4.51 -3.38
C LYS A 267 -15.51 4.45 -2.93
N THR A 268 -14.62 4.73 -3.88
CA THR A 268 -13.17 4.84 -3.67
C THR A 268 -12.72 6.24 -4.06
N ILE A 269 -12.15 6.97 -3.11
CA ILE A 269 -11.82 8.39 -3.24
C ILE A 269 -10.32 8.56 -3.00
N PHE A 270 -9.62 9.25 -3.90
CA PHE A 270 -8.19 9.54 -3.77
C PHE A 270 -7.92 11.03 -3.91
N ALA A 271 -6.91 11.52 -3.18
CA ALA A 271 -6.39 12.87 -3.31
C ALA A 271 -4.92 12.84 -3.77
N PHE A 272 -4.62 13.76 -4.69
CA PHE A 272 -3.34 13.89 -5.39
C PHE A 272 -2.82 15.30 -5.22
N GLN A 273 -1.50 15.46 -5.18
CA GLN A 273 -0.84 16.76 -5.24
C GLN A 273 0.31 16.72 -6.22
N GLU A 274 0.48 17.78 -7.02
CA GLU A 274 1.68 17.94 -7.84
C GLU A 274 2.87 18.37 -6.97
N ILE A 275 3.93 17.56 -6.98
CA ILE A 275 5.17 17.78 -6.24
C ILE A 275 6.33 17.60 -7.22
N ASP A 276 7.17 18.63 -7.35
CA ASP A 276 8.37 18.60 -8.21
C ASP A 276 8.07 18.19 -9.68
N GLY A 277 6.88 18.55 -10.19
CA GLY A 277 6.41 18.27 -11.55
C GLY A 277 5.80 16.86 -11.74
N ALA A 278 5.56 16.12 -10.66
CA ALA A 278 4.93 14.79 -10.68
C ALA A 278 3.73 14.73 -9.73
N GLU A 279 2.69 13.97 -10.09
CA GLU A 279 1.54 13.78 -9.22
C GLU A 279 1.81 12.70 -8.16
N VAL A 280 1.50 13.04 -6.91
CA VAL A 280 1.66 12.15 -5.76
C VAL A 280 0.28 11.90 -5.14
N ALA A 281 -0.19 10.65 -5.22
CA ALA A 281 -1.35 10.20 -4.45
C ALA A 281 -0.99 10.15 -2.96
N PHE A 282 -1.63 10.97 -2.13
CA PHE A 282 -1.23 11.12 -0.72
C PHE A 282 -2.31 10.68 0.28
N PHE A 283 -3.54 10.50 -0.18
CA PHE A 283 -4.69 10.09 0.63
C PHE A 283 -5.61 9.19 -0.21
N GLY A 284 -6.13 8.14 0.41
CA GLY A 284 -7.14 7.26 -0.17
C GLY A 284 -8.20 6.89 0.87
N MET A 285 -9.45 6.70 0.45
CA MET A 285 -10.55 6.32 1.32
C MET A 285 -11.58 5.44 0.58
N TYR A 286 -12.08 4.43 1.29
CA TYR A 286 -13.19 3.58 0.90
C TYR A 286 -14.39 3.82 1.81
N VAL A 287 -15.55 3.99 1.21
CA VAL A 287 -16.82 4.22 1.93
C VAL A 287 -17.90 3.27 1.47
N GLN A 288 -18.88 3.06 2.35
CA GLN A 288 -20.14 2.37 2.08
C GLN A 288 -21.28 3.32 2.37
N GLU A 289 -22.16 3.55 1.40
CA GLU A 289 -23.29 4.45 1.50
C GLU A 289 -24.59 3.64 1.42
N TYR A 290 -25.31 3.53 2.54
CA TYR A 290 -26.61 2.86 2.65
C TYR A 290 -27.71 3.92 2.56
N ASP A 291 -28.38 3.99 1.42
CA ASP A 291 -29.33 5.07 1.10
C ASP A 291 -30.68 4.92 1.82
N GLU A 292 -31.69 5.67 1.35
CA GLU A 292 -33.05 5.63 1.88
C GLU A 292 -33.83 4.36 1.53
N HIS A 293 -33.40 3.61 0.50
CA HIS A 293 -34.01 2.35 0.08
C HIS A 293 -33.43 1.15 0.83
N CYS A 294 -32.27 1.32 1.48
CA CYS A 294 -31.70 0.30 2.33
C CYS A 294 -32.59 0.02 3.56
N PRO A 295 -32.91 -1.24 3.87
CA PRO A 295 -33.70 -1.58 5.06
C PRO A 295 -33.03 -1.18 6.39
N ALA A 296 -33.84 -0.96 7.42
CA ALA A 296 -33.35 -0.79 8.77
C ALA A 296 -32.56 -2.03 9.22
N PRO A 297 -31.46 -1.88 10.00
CA PRO A 297 -31.03 -0.64 10.67
C PRO A 297 -30.10 0.26 9.83
N ASN A 298 -29.78 -0.10 8.58
CA ASN A 298 -28.75 0.58 7.79
C ASN A 298 -29.24 1.79 6.99
N THR A 299 -30.55 2.02 6.92
CA THR A 299 -31.17 3.15 6.20
C THR A 299 -30.51 4.49 6.51
N ARG A 300 -30.12 5.24 5.46
CA ARG A 300 -29.49 6.57 5.55
C ARG A 300 -28.22 6.62 6.41
N ARG A 301 -27.38 5.58 6.35
CA ARG A 301 -26.09 5.52 7.05
C ARG A 301 -24.93 5.49 6.06
N VAL A 302 -23.82 6.13 6.42
CA VAL A 302 -22.54 5.91 5.73
C VAL A 302 -21.54 5.25 6.67
N TYR A 303 -20.67 4.42 6.14
CA TYR A 303 -19.57 3.83 6.86
C TYR A 303 -18.25 4.11 6.13
N ILE A 304 -17.37 4.90 6.74
CA ILE A 304 -16.00 5.06 6.29
C ILE A 304 -15.28 3.77 6.66
N SER A 305 -15.15 2.87 5.68
CA SER A 305 -14.60 1.55 5.90
C SER A 305 -13.13 1.65 6.28
N ILE A 306 -12.37 2.35 5.45
CA ILE A 306 -10.92 2.45 5.57
C ILE A 306 -10.49 3.77 4.93
N PHE A 307 -9.55 4.48 5.55
CA PHE A 307 -8.76 5.50 4.89
C PHE A 307 -7.28 5.29 5.21
N ASP A 308 -6.42 5.75 4.32
CA ASP A 308 -4.98 5.58 4.43
C ASP A 308 -4.26 6.76 3.79
N THR A 309 -3.01 7.00 4.19
CA THR A 309 -2.27 8.20 3.78
C THR A 309 -0.79 7.93 3.62
N VAL A 310 -0.15 8.59 2.66
CA VAL A 310 1.32 8.70 2.63
C VAL A 310 1.75 10.13 2.97
N ARG A 311 2.82 10.26 3.75
CA ARG A 311 3.23 11.51 4.41
C ARG A 311 3.79 12.62 3.50
N PHE A 312 3.76 12.45 2.18
CA PHE A 312 4.50 13.29 1.23
C PHE A 312 3.84 14.63 0.88
N PHE A 313 2.59 14.87 1.30
CA PHE A 313 1.92 16.16 1.11
C PHE A 313 2.81 17.34 1.54
N ARG A 314 2.88 18.37 0.69
CA ARG A 314 3.62 19.62 0.92
C ARG A 314 2.67 20.84 0.93
N PRO A 315 2.84 21.80 1.85
CA PRO A 315 3.81 21.78 2.94
C PRO A 315 3.34 20.83 4.04
N ASN A 316 4.30 20.15 4.68
CA ASN A 316 3.99 19.19 5.77
C ASN A 316 3.24 19.84 6.96
N LEU A 317 3.31 21.17 7.10
CA LEU A 317 2.58 21.94 8.10
C LEU A 317 1.06 21.71 8.05
N TYR A 318 0.46 21.71 6.85
CA TYR A 318 -0.99 21.60 6.67
C TYR A 318 -1.48 20.17 6.41
N ARG A 319 -0.57 19.20 6.31
CA ARG A 319 -0.89 17.81 5.95
C ARG A 319 -2.01 17.20 6.79
N GLN A 320 -1.96 17.39 8.11
CA GLN A 320 -2.97 16.84 9.02
C GLN A 320 -4.32 17.53 8.84
N ASP A 321 -4.32 18.86 8.66
CA ASP A 321 -5.54 19.63 8.48
C ASP A 321 -6.21 19.32 7.14
N VAL A 322 -5.43 19.12 6.07
CA VAL A 322 -5.94 18.68 4.75
C VAL A 322 -6.66 17.34 4.85
N TYR A 323 -6.13 16.37 5.60
CA TYR A 323 -6.83 15.09 5.82
C TYR A 323 -8.17 15.30 6.54
N HIS A 324 -8.22 16.21 7.53
CA HIS A 324 -9.46 16.58 8.19
C HIS A 324 -10.43 17.26 7.21
N GLU A 325 -9.96 18.18 6.36
CA GLU A 325 -10.80 18.84 5.37
C GLU A 325 -11.49 17.86 4.42
N ILE A 326 -10.78 16.81 4.00
CA ILE A 326 -11.35 15.76 3.14
C ILE A 326 -12.45 15.00 3.89
N LEU A 327 -12.21 14.58 5.14
CA LEU A 327 -13.17 13.83 5.93
C LEU A 327 -14.40 14.67 6.29
N ILE A 328 -14.20 15.90 6.77
CA ILE A 328 -15.28 16.83 7.11
C ILE A 328 -16.08 17.18 5.86
N GLY A 329 -15.41 17.45 4.73
CA GLY A 329 -16.07 17.71 3.45
C GLY A 329 -16.93 16.53 3.00
N TYR A 330 -16.49 15.29 3.23
CA TYR A 330 -17.27 14.10 2.91
C TYR A 330 -18.51 13.99 3.81
N LEU A 331 -18.37 14.25 5.12
CA LEU A 331 -19.49 14.26 6.05
C LEU A 331 -20.54 15.33 5.69
N ASP A 332 -20.10 16.53 5.32
CA ASP A 332 -20.98 17.61 4.86
C ASP A 332 -21.70 17.22 3.56
N TYR A 333 -20.97 16.65 2.60
CA TYR A 333 -21.55 16.16 1.35
C TYR A 333 -22.68 15.15 1.58
N VAL A 334 -22.43 14.11 2.37
CA VAL A 334 -23.45 13.06 2.59
C VAL A 334 -24.62 13.57 3.42
N LYS A 335 -24.39 14.50 4.36
CA LYS A 335 -25.47 15.18 5.07
C LYS A 335 -26.40 15.91 4.11
N GLN A 336 -25.85 16.65 3.14
CA GLN A 336 -26.64 17.35 2.11
C GLN A 336 -27.43 16.40 1.21
N ARG A 337 -26.95 15.16 1.06
CA ARG A 337 -27.66 14.08 0.33
C ARG A 337 -28.68 13.32 1.19
N GLY A 338 -28.89 13.73 2.44
CA GLY A 338 -29.91 13.16 3.31
C GLY A 338 -29.49 11.88 4.04
N TYR A 339 -28.19 11.59 4.13
CA TYR A 339 -27.68 10.61 5.09
C TYR A 339 -27.73 11.21 6.51
N MET A 340 -28.18 10.40 7.47
CA MET A 340 -28.46 10.85 8.84
C MET A 340 -27.35 10.48 9.83
N TYR A 341 -26.60 9.42 9.55
CA TYR A 341 -25.53 8.95 10.42
C TYR A 341 -24.29 8.59 9.61
N ALA A 342 -23.11 8.86 10.19
CA ALA A 342 -21.84 8.36 9.68
C ALA A 342 -21.15 7.48 10.72
N HIS A 343 -20.51 6.42 10.26
CA HIS A 343 -19.79 5.47 11.10
C HIS A 343 -18.33 5.43 10.68
N MET A 344 -17.42 5.42 11.66
CA MET A 344 -15.99 5.29 11.43
C MET A 344 -15.36 4.45 12.53
N TRP A 345 -14.56 3.46 12.14
CA TRP A 345 -13.79 2.65 13.07
C TRP A 345 -12.37 3.18 13.19
N ALA A 346 -12.00 3.70 14.36
CA ALA A 346 -10.65 4.16 14.64
C ALA A 346 -9.76 2.98 15.05
N CYS A 347 -9.34 2.20 14.06
CA CYS A 347 -8.40 1.10 14.21
C CYS A 347 -7.12 1.42 13.43
N PRO A 348 -5.95 1.52 14.09
CA PRO A 348 -4.70 1.68 13.37
C PRO A 348 -4.35 0.38 12.62
N ALA A 349 -3.69 0.52 11.48
CA ALA A 349 -3.10 -0.61 10.78
C ALA A 349 -2.15 -1.38 11.71
N ILE A 350 -2.22 -2.71 11.64
CA ILE A 350 -1.31 -3.59 12.36
C ILE A 350 0.05 -3.56 11.66
N GLU A 351 1.13 -3.73 12.40
CA GLU A 351 2.47 -3.75 11.85
C GLU A 351 2.59 -4.77 10.70
N ASN A 352 3.04 -4.30 9.52
CA ASN A 352 3.12 -5.04 8.26
C ASN A 352 1.79 -5.30 7.53
N TYR A 353 0.70 -4.62 7.89
CA TYR A 353 -0.53 -4.58 7.12
C TYR A 353 -0.78 -3.16 6.62
N ASP A 354 -0.76 -2.99 5.31
CA ASP A 354 -1.11 -1.73 4.66
C ASP A 354 -2.58 -1.76 4.25
N TYR A 355 -3.30 -0.67 4.49
CA TYR A 355 -4.72 -0.59 4.19
C TYR A 355 -4.97 -0.35 2.69
N ILE A 356 -4.32 0.67 2.13
CA ILE A 356 -4.51 1.08 0.73
C ILE A 356 -3.16 1.23 0.04
N PHE A 357 -2.24 1.99 0.62
CA PHE A 357 -0.94 2.26 0.02
C PHE A 357 0.04 1.17 0.42
N PHE A 358 0.34 0.28 -0.53
CA PHE A 358 1.33 -0.77 -0.29
C PHE A 358 2.69 -0.14 0.07
N ARG A 359 3.18 -0.50 1.26
CA ARG A 359 4.47 -0.10 1.83
C ARG A 359 4.60 1.40 2.08
N HIS A 360 4.27 1.78 3.31
CA HIS A 360 4.54 3.12 3.80
C HIS A 360 6.04 3.43 3.96
N PRO A 361 6.44 4.72 3.83
CA PRO A 361 7.81 5.16 4.11
C PRO A 361 8.25 4.78 5.52
N SER A 362 9.51 4.38 5.70
CA SER A 362 10.01 3.90 7.01
C SER A 362 9.94 4.97 8.10
N GLU A 363 9.99 6.25 7.71
CA GLU A 363 9.89 7.41 8.57
C GLU A 363 8.43 7.74 8.92
N GLN A 364 7.45 7.15 8.24
CA GLN A 364 6.03 7.29 8.56
C GLN A 364 5.66 6.30 9.67
N ARG A 365 5.68 6.79 10.91
CA ARG A 365 5.26 5.99 12.07
C ARG A 365 3.74 5.81 12.06
N LEU A 366 3.28 4.57 12.14
CA LEU A 366 1.86 4.26 12.34
C LEU A 366 1.40 4.82 13.70
N PRO A 367 0.23 5.48 13.75
CA PRO A 367 -0.31 5.99 15.00
C PRO A 367 -0.74 4.82 15.90
N LYS A 368 -0.43 4.89 17.20
CA LYS A 368 -1.04 4.00 18.19
C LYS A 368 -2.53 4.32 18.37
N VAL A 369 -3.30 3.37 18.88
CA VAL A 369 -4.77 3.46 19.07
C VAL A 369 -5.20 4.80 19.67
N LYS A 370 -4.64 5.18 20.84
CA LYS A 370 -4.98 6.44 21.52
C LYS A 370 -4.67 7.70 20.69
N ARG A 371 -3.59 7.68 19.91
CA ARG A 371 -3.22 8.81 19.04
C ARG A 371 -4.21 8.94 17.89
N LEU A 372 -4.61 7.82 17.27
CA LEU A 372 -5.61 7.80 16.21
C LEU A 372 -6.99 8.24 16.73
N GLN A 373 -7.39 7.79 17.91
CA GLN A 373 -8.64 8.23 18.56
C GLN A 373 -8.65 9.74 18.82
N ASN A 374 -7.55 10.29 19.36
CA ASN A 374 -7.44 11.74 19.58
C ASN A 374 -7.44 12.53 18.25
N TRP A 375 -6.83 11.96 17.21
CA TRP A 375 -6.84 12.55 15.88
C TRP A 375 -8.27 12.61 15.31
N CYS A 376 -9.00 11.49 15.35
CA CYS A 376 -10.41 11.42 14.93
C CYS A 376 -11.27 12.38 15.75
N LYS A 377 -11.06 12.43 17.08
CA LYS A 377 -11.76 13.35 17.96
C LYS A 377 -11.55 14.80 17.53
N LYS A 378 -10.30 15.22 17.28
CA LYS A 378 -10.00 16.58 16.81
C LYS A 378 -10.69 16.90 15.48
N MET A 379 -10.75 15.95 14.56
CA MET A 379 -11.48 16.11 13.30
C MET A 379 -12.99 16.29 13.54
N LEU A 380 -13.59 15.49 14.42
CA LEU A 380 -15.02 15.56 14.74
C LEU A 380 -15.39 16.81 15.54
N ASP A 381 -14.55 17.24 16.49
CA ASP A 381 -14.74 18.48 17.23
C ASP A 381 -14.79 19.68 16.25
N ARG A 382 -13.92 19.69 15.22
CA ARG A 382 -13.99 20.68 14.14
C ARG A 382 -15.27 20.55 13.30
N ALA A 383 -15.69 19.34 12.97
CA ALA A 383 -16.95 19.12 12.25
C ALA A 383 -18.18 19.66 13.02
N MET A 384 -18.15 19.59 14.35
CA MET A 384 -19.18 20.15 15.24
C MET A 384 -19.15 21.69 15.25
N GLU A 385 -17.95 22.28 15.37
CA GLU A 385 -17.74 23.73 15.31
C GLU A 385 -18.22 24.32 13.97
N GLU A 386 -18.03 23.59 12.88
CA GLU A 386 -18.47 23.97 11.53
C GLU A 386 -19.93 23.60 11.23
N HIS A 387 -20.67 23.08 12.22
CA HIS A 387 -22.07 22.62 12.10
C HIS A 387 -22.30 21.55 11.02
N VAL A 388 -21.24 20.82 10.65
CA VAL A 388 -21.32 19.64 9.78
C VAL A 388 -21.90 18.47 10.58
N ALA A 389 -21.32 18.16 11.74
CA ALA A 389 -21.84 17.17 12.68
C ALA A 389 -22.73 17.82 13.75
N ILE A 390 -23.70 17.07 14.27
CA ILE A 390 -24.60 17.51 15.35
C ILE A 390 -24.17 16.95 16.71
N ASP A 391 -23.69 15.71 16.74
CA ASP A 391 -23.13 15.02 17.91
C ASP A 391 -22.19 13.90 17.42
N TYR A 392 -21.39 13.30 18.31
CA TYR A 392 -20.74 12.02 18.01
C TYR A 392 -20.55 11.18 19.29
N LYS A 393 -20.70 9.86 19.17
CA LYS A 393 -20.54 8.89 20.26
C LYS A 393 -19.51 7.83 19.91
N GLY A 394 -18.60 7.52 20.83
CA GLY A 394 -17.40 6.67 20.58
C GLY A 394 -17.54 5.17 20.85
N ASP A 395 -18.70 4.70 21.34
CA ASP A 395 -18.80 3.39 22.01
C ASP A 395 -19.89 2.46 21.45
N PHE A 396 -20.44 2.71 20.25
CA PHE A 396 -21.70 2.08 19.85
C PHE A 396 -21.60 0.57 19.50
N TRP A 397 -20.41 0.05 19.12
CA TRP A 397 -20.29 -1.32 18.60
C TRP A 397 -19.29 -2.24 19.31
N SER A 398 -18.31 -1.72 20.06
CA SER A 398 -17.18 -2.53 20.55
C SER A 398 -17.48 -3.37 21.79
N THR A 399 -18.52 -3.05 22.57
CA THR A 399 -18.80 -3.79 23.83
C THR A 399 -19.96 -4.76 23.70
N THR A 400 -20.98 -4.47 22.88
CA THR A 400 -22.18 -5.31 22.84
C THR A 400 -22.05 -6.45 21.84
N ILE A 401 -21.62 -6.20 20.60
CA ILE A 401 -21.55 -7.25 19.58
C ILE A 401 -20.28 -8.08 19.70
N GLU A 402 -19.12 -7.51 20.00
CA GLU A 402 -17.88 -8.28 20.20
C GLU A 402 -17.96 -9.20 21.43
N ALA A 403 -18.64 -8.76 22.50
CA ALA A 403 -18.91 -9.63 23.66
C ALA A 403 -19.86 -10.77 23.29
N THR A 404 -20.93 -10.48 22.55
CA THR A 404 -21.86 -11.52 22.08
C THR A 404 -21.22 -12.47 21.05
N ILE A 405 -20.34 -11.98 20.16
CA ILE A 405 -19.60 -12.82 19.22
C ILE A 405 -18.57 -13.67 19.97
N LYS A 406 -17.85 -13.13 20.96
CA LYS A 406 -16.95 -13.92 21.82
C LYS A 406 -17.70 -14.98 22.61
N GLU A 407 -18.88 -14.67 23.15
CA GLU A 407 -19.73 -15.66 23.82
C GLU A 407 -20.23 -16.75 22.86
N LEU A 408 -20.48 -16.40 21.60
CA LEU A 408 -20.87 -17.36 20.55
C LEU A 408 -19.70 -18.19 20.02
N ASP A 409 -18.47 -17.65 19.98
CA ASP A 409 -17.27 -18.36 19.52
C ASP A 409 -16.62 -19.19 20.65
N GLN A 410 -16.77 -18.79 21.93
CA GLN A 410 -16.34 -19.57 23.09
C GLN A 410 -17.14 -20.87 23.28
N GLN A 411 -18.28 -21.02 22.61
CA GLN A 411 -19.04 -22.27 22.63
C GLN A 411 -18.51 -23.32 21.64
N ASP A 412 -17.58 -22.98 20.73
CA ASP A 412 -17.18 -23.88 19.64
C ASP A 412 -15.68 -24.24 19.53
N GLU A 413 -14.70 -23.55 20.13
CA GLU A 413 -13.27 -23.96 20.00
C GLU A 413 -12.39 -23.72 21.25
N ASP A 414 -12.03 -24.80 21.94
CA ASP A 414 -10.79 -24.94 22.72
C ASP A 414 -9.59 -25.02 21.75
N SER A 415 -9.04 -23.89 21.29
CA SER A 415 -7.61 -23.77 20.90
C SER A 415 -7.15 -22.34 20.58
N ASP A 416 -6.24 -21.85 21.42
CA ASP A 416 -5.13 -20.91 21.17
C ASP A 416 -5.34 -19.58 20.41
N HIS A 417 -5.48 -18.48 21.16
CA HIS A 417 -4.43 -17.52 21.56
C HIS A 417 -5.07 -16.13 21.83
N PRO A 418 -4.72 -15.45 22.94
CA PRO A 418 -5.35 -14.18 23.30
C PRO A 418 -4.79 -13.03 22.46
N ILE A 419 -5.64 -12.42 21.63
CA ILE A 419 -5.37 -11.07 21.09
C ILE A 419 -5.58 -10.10 22.26
N GLU A 420 -4.51 -9.50 22.77
CA GLU A 420 -4.59 -8.36 23.69
C GLU A 420 -5.36 -7.22 22.99
N SER A 421 -6.58 -6.96 23.46
CA SER A 421 -7.44 -5.91 22.96
C SER A 421 -7.05 -4.55 23.56
N GLU A 422 -6.14 -3.81 22.93
CA GLU A 422 -6.17 -2.35 23.06
C GLU A 422 -7.48 -1.87 22.41
N VAL A 423 -8.40 -1.34 23.21
CA VAL A 423 -9.80 -1.07 22.82
C VAL A 423 -9.86 -0.07 21.66
N SER A 424 -10.05 -0.60 20.45
CA SER A 424 -10.44 0.19 19.27
C SER A 424 -11.80 0.86 19.51
N ARG A 425 -12.06 2.01 18.87
CA ARG A 425 -13.31 2.77 19.09
C ARG A 425 -14.09 2.96 17.81
N ASN A 426 -15.40 2.80 17.93
CA ASN A 426 -16.35 2.98 16.84
C ASN A 426 -17.14 4.27 17.05
N TYR A 427 -16.90 5.25 16.18
CA TYR A 427 -17.61 6.51 16.20
C TYR A 427 -18.91 6.38 15.40
N THR A 428 -20.02 6.79 16.02
CA THR A 428 -21.26 7.13 15.33
C THR A 428 -21.43 8.64 15.42
N ILE A 429 -21.47 9.28 14.27
CA ILE A 429 -21.49 10.72 14.04
C ILE A 429 -22.87 11.10 13.51
#